data_AF-A0AAE1HY73-F1
#
_entry.id   AF-A0AAE1HY73-F1
#
_cell.length_a   1.000
_cell.length_b   1.000
_cell.length_c   1.000
_cell.angle_alpha   90.00
_cell.angle_beta   90.00
_cell.angle_gamma   90.00
#
_symmetry.space_group_name_H-M   'P 1'
#
loop_
_entity.id
_entity.type
_entity.pdbx_description
1 polymer ?
#
loop_
_entity_poly.entity_id
_entity_poly.type
_entity_poly.pdbx_seq_one_letter_code
_entity_poly.pdbx_strand_id
1 'polypeptide(L)'
;MAMKIEATGWPTHVNTDEEKKAYVQKHLLKDNIILDKTKFERNPGKRTMAKLILNSFWGKLGERTLRSQTTFVKSYAALAKLAEDETITVSSIIPYGDDVLQVCYTPHKDMDDSMPTTSLVHAAFTTCHGRMMLYEYLSVVDQRALYHDTGKEKHETNYIL
;
A
#
# COMPACT_ATOMS: atom_id res chain seq x y z
N MET A 1 -5.62 10.94 -2.29
CA MET A 1 -5.21 11.75 -1.12
C MET A 1 -6.32 12.69 -0.65
N ALA A 2 -6.93 13.48 -1.54
CA ALA A 2 -8.04 14.40 -1.22
C ALA A 2 -9.16 13.77 -0.36
N MET A 3 -9.72 12.65 -0.78
CA MET A 3 -10.79 11.94 -0.05
C MET A 3 -10.43 11.63 1.41
N LYS A 4 -9.17 11.28 1.71
CA LYS A 4 -8.71 11.00 3.08
C LYS A 4 -8.70 12.28 3.92
N ILE A 5 -8.26 13.40 3.33
CA ILE A 5 -8.22 14.71 3.99
C ILE A 5 -9.65 15.19 4.25
N GLU A 6 -10.49 15.21 3.22
CA GLU A 6 -11.90 15.62 3.30
C GLU A 6 -12.68 14.80 4.33
N ALA A 7 -12.51 13.47 4.34
CA ALA A 7 -13.17 12.56 5.30
C ALA A 7 -12.65 12.69 6.75
N THR A 8 -11.56 13.42 6.98
CA THR A 8 -11.09 13.74 8.35
C THR A 8 -11.96 14.85 8.97
N GLY A 9 -12.64 15.66 8.14
CA GLY A 9 -13.32 16.87 8.56
C GLY A 9 -12.33 18.04 8.77
N TRP A 10 -12.87 19.19 9.16
CA TRP A 10 -12.06 20.38 9.41
C TRP A 10 -11.21 20.21 10.68
N PRO A 11 -9.93 20.63 10.66
CA PRO A 11 -9.11 20.72 11.87
C PRO A 11 -9.72 21.67 12.90
N THR A 12 -9.43 21.46 14.19
CA THR A 12 -9.94 22.30 15.29
C THR A 12 -9.52 23.77 15.22
N HIS A 13 -8.42 24.06 14.51
CA HIS A 13 -7.88 25.41 14.31
C HIS A 13 -8.42 26.10 13.05
N VAL A 14 -9.36 25.49 12.31
CA VAL A 14 -9.94 26.04 11.08
C VAL A 14 -11.44 26.16 11.25
N ASN A 15 -11.89 27.35 11.65
CA ASN A 15 -13.28 27.64 11.99
C ASN A 15 -13.89 28.67 11.04
N THR A 16 -13.13 29.68 10.60
CA THR A 16 -13.62 30.74 9.73
C THR A 16 -13.57 30.34 8.24
N ASP A 17 -14.39 30.99 7.39
CA ASP A 17 -14.35 30.72 5.95
C ASP A 17 -13.00 31.11 5.33
N GLU A 18 -12.35 32.15 5.85
CA GLU A 18 -11.01 32.59 5.45
C GLU A 18 -9.96 31.51 5.76
N GLU A 19 -9.97 30.95 6.98
CA GLU A 19 -9.09 29.85 7.36
C GLU A 19 -9.34 28.61 6.49
N LYS A 20 -10.61 28.31 6.16
CA LYS A 20 -10.96 27.21 5.25
C LYS A 20 -10.42 27.46 3.84
N LYS A 21 -10.49 28.70 3.33
CA LYS A 21 -9.90 29.08 2.03
C LYS A 21 -8.38 28.87 2.07
N ALA A 22 -7.73 29.39 3.10
CA ALA A 22 -6.28 29.31 3.28
C ALA A 22 -5.80 27.86 3.40
N TYR A 23 -6.53 27.01 4.13
CA TYR A 23 -6.23 25.58 4.27
C TYR A 23 -6.27 24.84 2.92
N VAL A 24 -7.31 25.06 2.12
CA VAL A 24 -7.43 24.47 0.77
C VAL A 24 -6.32 24.97 -0.15
N GLN A 25 -6.03 26.28 -0.14
CA GLN A 25 -4.97 26.87 -0.95
C GLN A 25 -3.58 26.34 -0.58
N LYS A 26 -3.31 26.14 0.72
CA LYS A 26 -2.06 25.57 1.20
C LYS A 26 -1.82 24.15 0.65
N HIS A 27 -2.85 23.30 0.65
CA HIS A 27 -2.74 21.95 0.09
C HIS A 27 -2.60 21.95 -1.43
N LEU A 28 -3.21 22.91 -2.13
CA LEU A 28 -2.99 23.07 -3.56
C LEU A 28 -1.56 23.50 -3.87
N LEU A 29 -1.02 24.49 -3.16
CA LEU A 29 0.33 25.01 -3.43
C LEU A 29 1.43 24.03 -3.01
N LYS A 30 1.28 23.35 -1.87
CA LYS A 30 2.32 22.49 -1.32
C LYS A 30 2.28 21.07 -1.88
N ASP A 31 1.08 20.49 -1.95
CA ASP A 31 0.90 19.07 -2.26
C ASP A 31 0.28 18.84 -3.66
N ASN A 32 -0.10 19.92 -4.37
CA ASN A 32 -0.86 19.88 -5.62
C ASN A 32 -2.17 19.08 -5.50
N ILE A 33 -2.83 19.19 -4.35
CA ILE A 33 -4.10 18.50 -4.07
C ILE A 33 -5.25 19.50 -4.13
N ILE A 34 -6.19 19.26 -5.05
CA ILE A 34 -7.45 19.99 -5.11
C ILE A 34 -8.40 19.40 -4.07
N LEU A 35 -8.89 20.24 -3.16
CA LEU A 35 -9.81 19.88 -2.09
C LEU A 35 -11.14 20.59 -2.29
N ASP A 36 -12.23 19.85 -2.12
CA ASP A 36 -13.58 20.37 -2.25
C ASP A 36 -14.15 20.71 -0.87
N LYS A 37 -14.35 22.00 -0.61
CA LYS A 37 -14.87 22.51 0.67
C LYS A 37 -16.22 21.88 1.06
N THR A 38 -17.02 21.50 0.07
CA THR A 38 -18.36 20.92 0.30
C THR A 38 -18.29 19.48 0.79
N LYS A 39 -17.17 18.79 0.57
CA LYS A 39 -16.97 17.38 0.92
C LYS A 39 -16.31 17.16 2.27
N PHE A 40 -15.96 18.24 2.98
CA PHE A 40 -15.37 18.15 4.31
C PHE A 40 -16.42 17.71 5.33
N GLU A 41 -16.37 16.44 5.67
CA GLU A 41 -17.25 15.81 6.65
C GLU A 41 -16.45 14.76 7.40
N ARG A 42 -16.55 14.76 8.73
CA ARG A 42 -15.86 13.76 9.55
C ARG A 42 -16.53 12.40 9.35
N ASN A 43 -15.91 11.55 8.54
CA ASN A 43 -16.38 10.21 8.24
C ASN A 43 -15.25 9.19 8.46
N PRO A 44 -15.20 8.51 9.63
CA PRO A 44 -14.11 7.60 9.97
C PRO A 44 -14.04 6.39 9.04
N GLY A 45 -15.18 5.88 8.56
CA GLY A 45 -15.23 4.76 7.61
C GLY A 45 -14.62 5.13 6.27
N LYS A 46 -15.09 6.24 5.66
CA LYS A 46 -14.56 6.77 4.40
C LYS A 46 -13.08 7.09 4.49
N ARG A 47 -12.64 7.67 5.60
CA ARG A 47 -11.21 7.94 5.86
C ARG A 47 -10.39 6.66 5.92
N THR A 48 -10.91 5.62 6.57
CA THR A 48 -10.24 4.32 6.69
C THR A 48 -10.10 3.66 5.32
N MET A 49 -11.17 3.64 4.52
CA MET A 49 -11.14 3.14 3.15
C MET A 49 -10.16 3.93 2.28
N ALA A 50 -10.19 5.26 2.33
CA ALA A 50 -9.26 6.09 1.57
C ALA A 50 -7.79 5.85 1.99
N LYS A 51 -7.53 5.65 3.28
CA LYS A 51 -6.19 5.30 3.79
C LYS A 51 -5.77 3.91 3.31
N LEU A 52 -6.66 2.92 3.37
CA LEU A 52 -6.38 1.56 2.93
C LEU A 52 -6.03 1.54 1.44
N ILE A 53 -6.83 2.21 0.62
CA ILE A 53 -6.58 2.32 -0.83
C ILE A 53 -5.19 2.90 -1.09
N LEU A 54 -4.83 4.02 -0.44
CA LEU A 54 -3.51 4.64 -0.61
C LEU A 54 -2.36 3.72 -0.22
N ASN A 55 -2.48 3.03 0.91
CA ASN A 55 -1.46 2.09 1.38
C ASN A 55 -1.34 0.88 0.44
N SER A 56 -2.46 0.36 -0.04
CA SER A 56 -2.49 -0.76 -1.00
C SER A 56 -1.90 -0.37 -2.34
N PHE A 57 -2.14 0.86 -2.83
CA PHE A 57 -1.54 1.34 -4.07
C PHE A 57 -0.01 1.35 -3.99
N TRP A 58 0.55 1.87 -2.89
CA TRP A 58 2.00 1.86 -2.72
C TRP A 58 2.56 0.45 -2.69
N GLY A 59 1.93 -0.47 -1.95
CA GLY A 59 2.33 -1.88 -1.92
C GLY A 59 2.23 -2.55 -3.30
N LYS A 60 1.20 -2.20 -4.09
CA LYS A 60 0.98 -2.74 -5.43
C LYS A 60 2.07 -2.32 -6.41
N LEU A 61 2.61 -1.10 -6.31
CA LEU A 61 3.69 -0.64 -7.19
C LEU A 61 4.96 -1.48 -7.06
N GLY A 62 5.26 -1.99 -5.87
CA GLY A 62 6.41 -2.84 -5.58
C GLY A 62 6.09 -4.32 -5.43
N GLU A 63 4.91 -4.77 -5.88
CA GLU A 63 4.52 -6.18 -5.73
C GLU A 63 5.45 -7.08 -6.54
N ARG A 64 5.97 -8.12 -5.88
CA ARG A 64 6.73 -9.17 -6.53
C ARG A 64 5.78 -10.07 -7.34
N THR A 65 5.97 -10.08 -8.66
CA THR A 65 5.21 -10.87 -9.64
C THR A 65 5.57 -12.36 -9.58
N LEU A 66 6.86 -12.69 -9.47
CA LEU A 66 7.35 -14.05 -9.34
C LEU A 66 6.97 -14.71 -8.01
N ARG A 67 5.77 -15.29 -7.93
CA ARG A 67 5.27 -16.02 -6.76
C ARG A 67 4.70 -17.38 -7.13
N SER A 68 4.71 -18.30 -6.17
CA SER A 68 3.96 -19.54 -6.30
C SER A 68 2.48 -19.22 -6.41
N GLN A 69 1.83 -19.82 -7.39
CA GLN A 69 0.40 -19.75 -7.62
C GLN A 69 -0.23 -21.09 -7.23
N THR A 70 -1.47 -21.03 -6.77
CA THR A 70 -2.26 -22.21 -6.40
C THR A 70 -3.50 -22.24 -7.28
N THR A 71 -3.73 -23.35 -7.95
CA THR A 71 -4.92 -23.58 -8.78
C THR A 71 -5.58 -24.90 -8.40
N PHE A 72 -6.91 -24.93 -8.45
CA PHE A 72 -7.69 -26.13 -8.21
C PHE A 72 -8.15 -26.70 -9.54
N VAL A 73 -7.76 -27.94 -9.82
CA VAL A 73 -8.10 -28.64 -11.06
C VAL A 73 -8.99 -29.84 -10.74
N LYS A 74 -10.01 -30.06 -11.57
CA LYS A 74 -10.97 -31.18 -11.45
C LYS A 74 -10.91 -32.17 -12.61
N SER A 75 -10.09 -31.87 -13.62
CA SER A 75 -9.99 -32.65 -14.84
C SER A 75 -8.54 -33.00 -15.10
N TYR A 76 -8.32 -34.24 -15.53
CA TYR A 76 -7.02 -34.70 -15.96
C TYR A 76 -6.44 -33.84 -17.10
N ALA A 77 -7.26 -33.37 -18.04
CA ALA A 77 -6.80 -32.51 -19.13
C ALA A 77 -6.24 -31.17 -18.63
N ALA A 78 -6.83 -30.60 -17.57
CA ALA A 78 -6.32 -29.37 -16.96
C ALA A 78 -5.02 -29.60 -16.18
N LEU A 79 -4.89 -30.77 -15.55
CA LEU A 79 -3.64 -31.17 -14.88
C LEU A 79 -2.52 -31.42 -15.89
N ALA A 80 -2.79 -32.17 -16.96
CA ALA A 80 -1.83 -32.45 -18.03
C ALA A 80 -1.31 -31.15 -18.65
N LYS A 81 -2.21 -30.20 -18.94
CA LYS A 81 -1.82 -28.88 -19.44
C LYS A 81 -0.85 -28.14 -18.51
N LEU A 82 -1.04 -28.20 -17.19
CA LEU A 82 -0.13 -27.58 -16.23
C LEU A 82 1.18 -28.35 -16.07
N ALA A 83 1.16 -29.68 -16.23
CA ALA A 83 2.35 -30.51 -16.13
C ALA A 83 3.25 -30.43 -17.38
N GLU A 84 2.65 -30.19 -18.54
CA GLU A 84 3.35 -30.03 -19.83
C GLU A 84 3.79 -28.59 -20.12
N ASP A 85 3.36 -27.63 -19.30
CA ASP A 85 3.70 -26.22 -19.48
C ASP A 85 5.15 -25.95 -19.02
N GLU A 86 6.06 -25.83 -19.98
CA GLU A 86 7.48 -25.54 -19.76
C GLU A 86 7.75 -24.14 -19.20
N THR A 87 6.74 -23.26 -19.12
CA THR A 87 6.89 -21.91 -18.56
C THR A 87 6.74 -21.89 -17.03
N ILE A 88 6.30 -23.01 -16.43
CA ILE A 88 6.06 -23.13 -14.99
C ILE A 88 6.77 -24.36 -14.41
N THR A 89 7.13 -24.27 -13.13
CA THR A 89 7.58 -25.40 -12.33
C THR A 89 6.50 -25.79 -11.34
N VAL A 90 5.93 -26.97 -11.50
CA VAL A 90 4.98 -27.55 -10.52
C VAL A 90 5.74 -27.93 -9.25
N SER A 91 5.34 -27.36 -8.12
CA SER A 91 5.97 -27.59 -6.83
C SER A 91 5.24 -28.64 -5.99
N SER A 92 3.92 -28.74 -6.11
CA SER A 92 3.15 -29.76 -5.40
C SER A 92 1.80 -30.03 -6.07
N ILE A 93 1.36 -31.28 -6.02
CA ILE A 93 -0.01 -31.69 -6.37
C ILE A 93 -0.58 -32.42 -5.16
N ILE A 94 -1.66 -31.90 -4.59
CA ILE A 94 -2.26 -32.43 -3.36
C ILE A 94 -3.75 -32.69 -3.64
N PRO A 95 -4.27 -33.90 -3.37
CA PRO A 95 -5.69 -34.16 -3.46
C PRO A 95 -6.45 -33.34 -2.40
N TYR A 96 -7.51 -32.68 -2.84
CA TYR A 96 -8.39 -31.85 -2.03
C TYR A 96 -9.82 -32.40 -2.13
N GLY A 97 -10.16 -33.32 -1.24
CA GLY A 97 -11.40 -34.10 -1.35
C GLY A 97 -11.34 -35.10 -2.51
N ASP A 98 -12.50 -35.51 -3.00
CA ASP A 98 -12.61 -36.67 -3.90
C ASP A 98 -12.30 -36.34 -5.36
N ASP A 99 -12.67 -35.13 -5.83
CA ASP A 99 -12.65 -34.77 -7.26
C ASP A 99 -11.79 -33.53 -7.59
N VAL A 100 -10.99 -33.04 -6.64
CA VAL A 100 -10.19 -31.82 -6.83
C VAL A 100 -8.75 -32.07 -6.47
N LEU A 101 -7.84 -31.59 -7.32
CA LEU A 101 -6.42 -31.52 -7.04
C LEU A 101 -6.04 -30.05 -6.86
N GLN A 102 -5.36 -29.75 -5.76
CA GLN A 102 -4.66 -28.49 -5.57
C GLN A 102 -3.27 -28.60 -6.19
N VAL A 103 -3.01 -27.80 -7.22
CA VAL A 103 -1.71 -27.73 -7.89
C VAL A 103 -1.06 -26.40 -7.51
N CYS A 104 0.12 -26.47 -6.94
CA CYS A 104 0.97 -25.31 -6.72
C CYS A 104 2.07 -25.30 -7.77
N TYR A 105 2.30 -24.16 -8.41
CA TYR A 105 3.34 -23.98 -9.41
C TYR A 105 3.95 -22.59 -9.33
N THR A 106 5.17 -22.42 -9.79
CA THR A 106 5.85 -21.12 -9.87
C THR A 106 6.30 -20.87 -11.31
N PRO A 107 6.01 -19.70 -11.90
CA PRO A 107 6.54 -19.32 -13.21
C PRO A 107 8.08 -19.32 -13.22
N HIS A 108 8.69 -19.65 -14.35
CA HIS A 108 10.12 -19.44 -14.53
C HIS A 108 10.46 -17.95 -14.55
N LYS A 109 11.63 -17.60 -14.01
CA LYS A 109 12.05 -16.20 -13.83
C LYS A 109 12.08 -15.40 -15.14
N ASP A 110 12.42 -16.05 -16.25
CA ASP A 110 12.53 -15.42 -17.57
C ASP A 110 11.17 -15.30 -18.27
N MET A 111 10.13 -15.94 -17.72
CA MET A 111 8.74 -15.92 -18.21
C MET A 111 7.80 -15.18 -17.24
N ASP A 112 8.36 -14.42 -16.28
CA ASP A 112 7.56 -13.64 -15.34
C ASP A 112 7.01 -12.38 -16.04
N ASP A 113 5.68 -12.31 -16.16
CA ASP A 113 5.01 -11.15 -16.73
C ASP A 113 5.06 -9.97 -15.74
N SER A 114 5.58 -8.84 -16.21
CA SER A 114 5.41 -7.57 -15.49
C SER A 114 3.92 -7.21 -15.46
N MET A 115 3.34 -7.11 -14.27
CA MET A 115 1.97 -6.63 -14.15
C MET A 115 1.88 -5.16 -14.58
N PRO A 116 0.89 -4.76 -15.39
CA PRO A 116 0.72 -3.37 -15.84
C PRO A 116 0.42 -2.40 -14.69
N THR A 117 0.07 -2.94 -13.52
CA THR A 117 -0.21 -2.19 -12.29
C THR A 117 1.00 -2.04 -11.37
N THR A 118 2.15 -2.63 -11.72
CA THR A 118 3.40 -2.54 -10.96
C THR A 118 4.33 -1.50 -11.58
N SER A 119 5.13 -0.84 -10.75
CA SER A 119 6.18 0.05 -11.22
C SER A 119 7.30 0.14 -10.18
N LEU A 120 8.34 -0.66 -10.37
CA LEU A 120 9.49 -0.74 -9.46
C LEU A 120 10.17 0.62 -9.29
N VAL A 121 10.24 1.42 -10.35
CA VAL A 121 10.83 2.76 -10.32
C VAL A 121 10.06 3.66 -9.35
N HIS A 122 8.73 3.75 -9.49
CA HIS A 122 7.90 4.55 -8.58
C HIS A 122 7.95 4.01 -7.14
N ALA A 123 7.95 2.69 -6.96
CA ALA A 123 8.10 2.07 -5.64
C ALA A 123 9.44 2.42 -4.99
N ALA A 124 10.55 2.38 -5.75
CA ALA A 124 11.87 2.76 -5.27
C ALA A 124 11.93 4.25 -4.88
N PHE A 125 11.47 5.15 -5.76
CA PHE A 125 11.50 6.59 -5.49
C PHE A 125 10.63 6.97 -4.28
N THR A 126 9.42 6.43 -4.17
CA THR A 126 8.54 6.70 -3.01
C THR A 126 9.14 6.18 -1.72
N THR A 127 9.78 5.01 -1.73
CA THR A 127 10.48 4.45 -0.56
C THR A 127 11.71 5.29 -0.18
N CYS A 128 12.52 5.70 -1.16
CA CYS A 128 13.67 6.56 -0.95
C CYS A 128 13.25 7.91 -0.36
N HIS A 129 12.22 8.54 -0.92
CA HIS A 129 11.70 9.80 -0.40
C HIS A 129 11.15 9.64 1.03
N GLY A 130 10.42 8.56 1.31
CA GLY A 130 9.96 8.24 2.67
C GLY A 130 11.11 8.09 3.66
N ARG A 131 12.23 7.46 3.24
CA ARG A 131 13.45 7.37 4.07
C ARG A 131 14.11 8.73 4.30
N MET A 132 14.21 9.58 3.28
CA MET A 132 14.78 10.93 3.44
C MET A 132 13.96 11.75 4.45
N MET A 133 12.63 11.75 4.31
CA MET A 133 11.75 12.42 5.26
C MET A 133 11.91 11.87 6.69
N LEU A 134 12.03 10.55 6.83
CA LEU A 134 12.28 9.93 8.13
C LEU A 134 13.61 10.41 8.75
N TYR A 135 14.67 10.52 7.96
CA TYR A 135 15.94 11.07 8.43
C TYR A 135 15.85 12.53 8.87
N GLU A 136 15.08 13.36 8.15
CA GLU A 136 14.81 14.74 8.57
C GLU A 136 14.11 14.77 9.94
N TYR A 137 13.08 13.94 10.15
CA TYR A 137 12.42 13.85 11.46
C TYR A 137 13.35 13.31 12.55
N LEU A 138 14.14 12.28 12.26
CA LEU A 138 15.12 11.74 13.20
C LEU A 138 16.17 12.77 13.61
N SER A 139 16.56 13.69 12.72
CA SER A 139 17.48 14.79 13.08
C SER A 139 16.90 15.75 14.12
N VAL A 140 15.58 15.89 14.19
CA VAL A 140 14.89 16.73 15.19
C VAL A 140 14.75 16.01 16.52
N VAL A 141 14.53 14.70 16.48
CA VAL A 141 14.35 13.85 17.67
C VAL A 141 15.69 13.52 18.32
N ASP A 142 16.71 13.32 17.48
CA ASP A 142 18.09 12.97 17.79
C ASP A 142 18.19 11.75 18.72
N GLN A 143 18.98 11.82 19.81
CA GLN A 143 19.23 10.71 20.73
C GLN A 143 17.97 10.19 21.46
N ARG A 144 16.83 10.88 21.36
CA ARG A 144 15.57 10.45 21.97
C ARG A 144 14.84 9.37 21.16
N ALA A 145 15.32 9.06 19.95
CA ALA A 145 14.72 8.05 19.10
C ALA A 145 15.16 6.63 19.52
N LEU A 146 14.28 5.89 20.20
CA LEU A 146 14.54 4.50 20.60
C LEU A 146 14.27 3.48 19.48
N TYR A 147 13.27 3.75 18.63
CA TYR A 147 12.89 2.90 17.49
C TYR A 147 12.25 3.73 16.39
N HIS A 148 12.55 3.39 15.13
CA HIS A 148 11.96 4.05 13.97
C HIS A 148 11.46 3.04 12.92
N ASP A 149 10.23 3.24 12.49
CA ASP A 149 9.64 2.58 11.33
C ASP A 149 8.85 3.63 10.55
N THR A 150 8.94 3.59 9.22
CA THR A 150 8.23 4.45 8.26
C THR A 150 6.71 4.56 8.48
N GLY A 151 6.10 3.72 9.32
CA GLY A 151 4.69 3.81 9.72
C GLY A 151 4.40 4.19 11.18
N LYS A 152 5.41 4.23 12.08
CA LYS A 152 5.25 4.49 13.51
C LYS A 152 6.52 5.11 14.11
N GLU A 153 6.39 6.33 14.65
CA GLU A 153 7.31 6.85 15.65
C GLU A 153 6.75 6.52 17.04
N LYS A 154 7.53 5.82 17.87
CA LYS A 154 7.28 5.75 19.31
C LYS A 154 8.26 6.70 19.98
N HIS A 155 7.72 7.79 20.55
CA HIS A 155 8.46 8.65 21.46
C HIS A 155 8.34 8.06 22.88
N GLU A 156 9.43 8.01 23.64
CA GLU A 156 9.35 7.83 25.09
C GLU A 156 8.67 9.07 25.68
N THR A 157 7.37 8.95 25.97
CA THR A 157 6.71 9.87 26.89
C THR A 157 7.28 9.57 28.27
N ASN A 158 8.34 10.29 28.66
CA ASN A 158 8.74 10.37 30.05
C ASN A 158 7.57 10.99 30.83
N TYR A 159 6.80 10.13 31.49
CA TYR A 159 5.98 10.51 32.63
C TYR A 159 6.94 11.04 33.70
N ILE A 160 7.06 12.36 33.78
CA ILE A 160 7.48 13.03 35.01
C ILE A 160 6.19 13.43 35.71
N LEU A 161 6.09 13.03 36.98
CA LEU A 161 5.04 13.41 37.92
C LEU A 161 4.75 14.91 37.91
#